data_AF-A0A1Q9H1G1-F1
#
_entry.id   AF-A0A1Q9H1G1-F1
#
_cell.length_a   1.000
_cell.length_b   1.000
_cell.length_c   1.000
_cell.angle_alpha   90.00
_cell.angle_beta   90.00
_cell.angle_gamma   90.00
#
_symmetry.space_group_name_H-M   'P 1'
#
loop_
_entity.id
_entity.type
_entity.pdbx_description
1 polymer ?
#
loop_
_entity_poly.entity_id
_entity_poly.type
_entity_poly.pdbx_seq_one_letter_code
_entity_poly.pdbx_strand_id
1 'polypeptide(L)'
;MKKAVFLLSILALAGCDEDDVKDLAQGNTKVFTVTGAQVASKLGTLDPGYYDIATITSASQGNTSPDGLPVASKSTLENLGITVEGETCGRIDITDQVCFESGNSSSCLPSEIDMLGLAVYTIDLDKVKTASSHGFYPKLAAEVGGLYVDIAYNEVSCASLQAL
;
A
#
# COMPACT_ATOMS: atom_id res chain seq x y z
N MET A 1 18.21 -37.21 -14.21
CA MET A 1 17.31 -36.61 -13.21
C MET A 1 18.11 -36.34 -11.95
N LYS A 2 18.33 -35.06 -11.58
CA LYS A 2 18.87 -34.53 -10.29
C LYS A 2 19.56 -33.17 -10.52
N LYS A 3 18.87 -32.10 -10.95
CA LYS A 3 19.41 -30.71 -10.93
C LYS A 3 18.36 -29.59 -10.79
N ALA A 4 17.12 -29.88 -10.40
CA ALA A 4 16.05 -28.86 -10.35
C ALA A 4 15.64 -28.40 -8.94
N VAL A 5 16.27 -28.89 -7.88
CA VAL A 5 15.77 -28.67 -6.50
C VAL A 5 16.40 -27.44 -5.81
N PHE A 6 17.38 -26.78 -6.42
CA PHE A 6 18.14 -25.71 -5.74
C PHE A 6 17.62 -24.28 -5.94
N LEU A 7 16.58 -24.08 -6.77
CA LEU A 7 16.00 -22.75 -7.04
C LEU A 7 14.70 -22.45 -6.26
N LEU A 8 14.08 -23.46 -5.64
CA LEU A 8 12.86 -23.27 -4.84
C LEU A 8 13.14 -22.84 -3.40
N SER A 9 14.35 -23.07 -2.90
CA SER A 9 14.73 -22.75 -1.51
C SER A 9 15.11 -21.29 -1.27
N ILE A 10 15.24 -20.46 -2.32
CA ILE A 10 15.52 -19.02 -2.21
C ILE A 10 14.21 -18.22 -2.11
N LEU A 11 13.09 -18.77 -2.61
CA LEU A 11 11.77 -18.14 -2.58
C LEU A 11 11.10 -18.17 -1.20
N ALA A 12 11.56 -19.03 -0.28
CA ALA A 12 11.02 -19.10 1.07
C ALA A 12 11.58 -18.03 2.03
N LEU A 13 12.58 -17.24 1.62
CA LEU A 13 13.19 -16.20 2.45
C LEU A 13 12.63 -14.78 2.20
N ALA A 14 11.74 -14.62 1.23
CA ALA A 14 10.99 -13.39 0.99
C ALA A 14 9.50 -13.76 1.08
N GLY A 15 8.68 -13.05 1.84
CA GLY A 15 7.27 -13.36 2.09
C GLY A 15 6.34 -13.23 0.86
N CYS A 16 6.72 -13.82 -0.28
CA CYS A 16 5.88 -13.95 -1.46
C CYS A 16 4.92 -15.11 -1.26
N ASP A 17 3.62 -14.83 -1.19
CA ASP A 17 2.59 -15.86 -1.28
C ASP A 17 2.57 -16.48 -2.69
N GLU A 18 1.93 -17.64 -2.86
CA GLU A 18 1.87 -18.36 -4.15
C GLU A 18 1.34 -17.46 -5.30
N ASP A 19 0.40 -16.57 -4.99
CA ASP A 19 -0.14 -15.61 -5.95
C ASP A 19 0.90 -14.56 -6.38
N ASP A 20 1.75 -14.08 -5.46
CA ASP A 20 2.81 -13.12 -5.80
C ASP A 20 3.87 -13.79 -6.69
N VAL A 21 4.19 -15.07 -6.44
CA VAL A 21 5.10 -15.85 -7.30
C VAL A 21 4.51 -16.05 -8.70
N LYS A 22 3.22 -16.31 -8.78
CA LYS A 22 2.51 -16.48 -10.05
C LYS A 22 2.47 -15.18 -10.84
N ASP A 23 2.16 -14.06 -10.20
CA ASP A 23 2.17 -12.74 -10.83
C ASP A 23 3.57 -12.40 -11.35
N LEU A 24 4.62 -12.62 -10.53
CA LEU A 24 6.01 -12.42 -10.95
C LEU A 24 6.41 -13.29 -12.14
N ALA A 25 5.97 -14.56 -12.16
CA ALA A 25 6.22 -15.46 -13.28
C ALA A 25 5.53 -15.00 -14.58
N GLN A 26 4.47 -14.20 -14.46
CA GLN A 26 3.77 -13.56 -15.58
C GLN A 26 4.35 -12.19 -15.95
N GLY A 27 5.38 -11.73 -15.24
CA GLY A 27 5.98 -10.41 -15.45
C GLY A 27 5.26 -9.28 -14.73
N ASN A 28 4.39 -9.60 -13.79
CA ASN A 28 3.53 -8.67 -13.06
C ASN A 28 3.91 -8.56 -11.58
N THR A 29 3.44 -7.51 -10.92
CA THR A 29 3.53 -7.36 -9.46
C THR A 29 2.45 -6.43 -8.94
N LYS A 30 2.23 -6.45 -7.62
CA LYS A 30 1.23 -5.62 -6.95
C LYS A 30 1.86 -4.31 -6.46
N VAL A 31 1.20 -3.20 -6.77
CA VAL A 31 1.42 -1.89 -6.16
C VAL A 31 0.16 -1.45 -5.43
N PHE A 32 0.30 -0.63 -4.40
CA PHE A 32 -0.82 -0.12 -3.61
C PHE A 32 -0.79 1.38 -3.44
N THR A 33 -1.95 1.94 -3.13
CA THR A 33 -2.14 3.33 -2.74
C THR A 33 -3.19 3.39 -1.63
N VAL A 34 -3.05 4.35 -0.73
CA VAL A 34 -3.96 4.56 0.40
C VAL A 34 -5.20 5.30 -0.08
N THR A 35 -6.38 4.75 0.21
CA THR A 35 -7.67 5.32 -0.20
C THR A 35 -8.41 5.96 0.96
N GLY A 36 -8.21 5.48 2.18
CA GLY A 36 -8.85 6.00 3.38
C GLY A 36 -8.24 5.43 4.65
N ALA A 37 -8.80 5.84 5.79
CA ALA A 37 -8.38 5.37 7.08
C ALA A 37 -9.55 5.29 8.07
N GLN A 38 -9.42 4.37 9.04
CA GLN A 38 -10.28 4.34 10.20
C GLN A 38 -9.79 5.34 11.24
N VAL A 39 -10.67 6.23 11.66
CA VAL A 39 -10.47 7.14 12.78
C VAL A 39 -11.09 6.50 14.02
N ALA A 40 -10.25 6.06 14.96
CA ALA A 40 -10.66 5.37 16.17
C ALA A 40 -11.17 6.31 17.27
N SER A 41 -10.67 7.54 17.28
CA SER A 41 -11.04 8.58 18.24
C SER A 41 -11.02 9.95 17.57
N LYS A 42 -11.62 10.97 18.20
CA LYS A 42 -11.85 12.28 17.59
C LYS A 42 -10.56 12.87 16.99
N LEU A 43 -10.55 13.09 15.68
CA LEU A 43 -9.43 13.65 14.93
C LEU A 43 -9.81 15.01 14.35
N GLY A 44 -9.37 16.09 14.99
CA GLY A 44 -9.77 17.45 14.63
C GLY A 44 -11.30 17.62 14.73
N THR A 45 -11.96 17.82 13.59
CA THR A 45 -13.43 17.91 13.49
C THR A 45 -14.13 16.59 13.17
N LEU A 46 -13.39 15.50 12.93
CA LEU A 46 -13.98 14.18 12.65
C LEU A 46 -14.30 13.44 13.94
N ASP A 47 -15.52 12.92 14.01
CA ASP A 47 -15.89 11.87 14.95
C ASP A 47 -15.31 10.52 14.48
N PRO A 48 -15.35 9.47 15.32
CA PRO A 48 -14.87 8.14 14.91
C PRO A 48 -15.62 7.59 13.69
N GLY A 49 -14.88 6.97 12.77
CA GLY A 49 -15.44 6.40 11.53
C GLY A 49 -14.39 6.21 10.44
N TYR A 50 -14.76 5.53 9.36
CA TYR A 50 -13.93 5.40 8.17
C TYR A 50 -14.11 6.59 7.22
N TYR A 51 -13.01 7.20 6.81
CA TYR A 51 -13.01 8.37 5.92
C TYR A 51 -11.96 8.25 4.82
N ASP A 52 -12.22 8.87 3.67
CA ASP A 52 -11.20 9.03 2.64
C ASP A 52 -10.08 9.97 3.11
N ILE A 53 -8.89 9.84 2.50
CA ILE A 53 -7.71 10.62 2.91
C ILE A 53 -7.90 12.13 2.71
N ALA A 54 -8.65 12.57 1.71
CA ALA A 54 -8.87 13.99 1.48
C ALA A 54 -9.73 14.61 2.61
N THR A 55 -10.74 13.88 3.07
CA THR A 55 -11.57 14.25 4.23
C THR A 55 -10.73 14.33 5.51
N ILE A 56 -9.88 13.33 5.77
CA ILE A 56 -8.99 13.31 6.95
C ILE A 56 -8.02 14.49 6.93
N THR A 57 -7.36 14.71 5.78
CA THR A 57 -6.41 15.82 5.59
C THR A 57 -7.07 17.17 5.81
N SER A 58 -8.30 17.36 5.32
CA SER A 58 -9.04 18.61 5.47
C SER A 58 -9.44 18.85 6.93
N ALA A 59 -9.93 17.83 7.62
CA ALA A 59 -10.42 17.95 9.00
C ALA A 59 -9.31 18.14 10.05
N SER A 60 -8.10 17.69 9.73
CA SER A 60 -6.93 17.85 10.59
C SER A 60 -6.13 19.13 10.33
N GLN A 61 -6.64 20.01 9.47
CA GLN A 61 -5.96 21.22 9.00
C GLN A 61 -4.63 20.92 8.28
N GLY A 62 -4.56 19.79 7.57
CA GLY A 62 -3.40 19.37 6.78
C GLY A 62 -2.36 18.55 7.54
N ASN A 63 -2.55 18.27 8.83
CA ASN A 63 -1.53 17.61 9.67
C ASN A 63 -1.51 16.07 9.56
N THR A 64 -2.48 15.45 8.90
CA THR A 64 -2.67 13.98 8.87
C THR A 64 -2.47 13.37 7.50
N SER A 65 -1.96 14.11 6.52
CA SER A 65 -1.36 13.54 5.33
C SER A 65 0.14 13.56 5.56
N PRO A 66 0.71 12.55 6.24
CA PRO A 66 2.13 12.56 6.52
C PRO A 66 2.91 12.61 5.21
N ASP A 67 4.05 13.27 5.23
CA ASP A 67 4.94 13.30 4.08
C ASP A 67 5.26 11.85 3.65
N GLY A 68 5.11 11.57 2.36
CA GLY A 68 5.37 10.24 1.79
C GLY A 68 4.20 9.25 1.81
N LEU A 69 3.02 9.60 2.34
CA LEU A 69 1.83 8.75 2.25
C LEU A 69 1.46 8.49 0.76
N PRO A 70 1.41 7.24 0.29
CA PRO A 70 1.12 6.97 -1.11
C PRO A 70 -0.36 7.20 -1.38
N VAL A 71 -0.70 8.32 -2.01
CA VAL A 71 -2.08 8.67 -2.39
C VAL A 71 -2.12 8.97 -3.88
N ALA A 72 -2.83 8.14 -4.63
CA ALA A 72 -3.04 8.27 -6.06
C ALA A 72 -4.35 7.58 -6.47
N SER A 73 -4.80 7.82 -7.69
CA SER A 73 -5.99 7.19 -8.27
C SER A 73 -5.61 6.25 -9.40
N LYS A 74 -6.44 5.24 -9.69
CA LYS A 74 -6.26 4.36 -10.85
C LYS A 74 -6.01 5.12 -12.16
N SER A 75 -6.71 6.24 -12.35
CA SER A 75 -6.53 7.12 -13.51
C SER A 75 -5.10 7.66 -13.66
N THR A 76 -4.32 7.78 -12.58
CA THR A 76 -2.90 8.13 -12.65
C THR A 76 -2.11 7.04 -13.39
N LEU A 77 -2.36 5.75 -13.12
CA LEU A 77 -1.71 4.64 -13.86
C LEU A 77 -2.12 4.66 -15.34
N GLU A 78 -3.41 4.83 -15.60
CA GLU A 78 -3.96 4.85 -16.97
C GLU A 78 -3.37 6.01 -17.79
N ASN A 79 -3.26 7.20 -17.19
CA ASN A 79 -2.66 8.38 -17.83
C ASN A 79 -1.15 8.22 -18.08
N LEU A 80 -0.47 7.39 -17.29
CA LEU A 80 0.95 7.02 -17.50
C LEU A 80 1.12 5.92 -18.56
N GLY A 81 0.02 5.40 -19.13
CA GLY A 81 0.04 4.28 -20.07
C GLY A 81 0.38 2.95 -19.41
N ILE A 82 0.15 2.81 -18.10
CA ILE A 82 0.35 1.58 -17.35
C ILE A 82 -0.97 0.81 -17.34
N THR A 83 -0.96 -0.41 -17.89
CA THR A 83 -2.11 -1.31 -17.85
C THR A 83 -2.31 -1.88 -16.45
N VAL A 84 -3.56 -1.95 -16.00
CA VAL A 84 -3.94 -2.61 -14.74
C VAL A 84 -4.46 -4.00 -15.09
N GLU A 85 -3.70 -5.03 -14.73
CA GLU A 85 -4.00 -6.44 -14.99
C GLU A 85 -4.98 -7.02 -13.95
N GLY A 86 -5.02 -6.42 -12.77
CA GLY A 86 -5.87 -6.84 -11.65
C GLY A 86 -6.07 -5.72 -10.65
N GLU A 87 -7.21 -5.75 -9.96
CA GLU A 87 -7.57 -4.77 -8.93
C GLU A 87 -8.18 -5.49 -7.73
N THR A 88 -7.64 -5.21 -6.56
CA THR A 88 -8.06 -5.75 -5.27
C THR A 88 -8.00 -4.65 -4.22
N CYS A 89 -8.47 -4.93 -3.01
CA CYS A 89 -8.37 -4.01 -1.89
C CYS A 89 -7.59 -4.65 -0.74
N GLY A 90 -6.91 -3.81 0.03
CA GLY A 90 -6.15 -4.25 1.19
C GLY A 90 -6.47 -3.40 2.40
N ARG A 91 -6.10 -3.89 3.58
CA ARG A 91 -6.03 -3.06 4.78
C ARG A 91 -4.75 -3.28 5.55
N ILE A 92 -4.27 -2.23 6.19
CA ILE A 92 -3.16 -2.28 7.14
C ILE A 92 -3.77 -1.97 8.50
N ASP A 93 -3.78 -2.95 9.37
CA ASP A 93 -4.16 -2.75 10.77
C ASP A 93 -2.94 -2.14 11.49
N ILE A 94 -3.09 -0.93 12.03
CA ILE A 94 -2.03 -0.14 12.66
C ILE A 94 -2.14 -0.36 14.18
N THR A 95 -1.39 -1.33 14.68
CA THR A 95 -1.23 -1.53 16.13
C THR A 95 -0.13 -0.66 16.71
N ASP A 96 0.89 -0.37 15.91
CA ASP A 96 2.06 0.43 16.24
C ASP A 96 2.14 1.63 15.30
N GLN A 97 2.73 2.75 15.75
CA GLN A 97 2.84 3.97 14.95
C GLN A 97 3.57 3.69 13.62
N VAL A 98 2.87 3.89 12.50
CA VAL A 98 3.44 3.78 11.15
C VAL A 98 3.97 5.13 10.71
N CYS A 99 5.23 5.17 10.29
CA CYS A 99 5.87 6.35 9.72
C CYS A 99 6.41 6.02 8.34
N PHE A 100 6.22 6.94 7.38
CA PHE A 100 6.65 6.74 5.99
C PHE A 100 8.10 7.20 5.75
N GLU A 101 8.69 7.91 6.72
CA GLU A 101 10.11 8.28 6.73
C GLU A 101 10.75 8.01 8.11
N SER A 102 11.89 7.34 8.10
CA SER A 102 12.63 7.03 9.32
C SER A 102 13.14 8.31 10.01
N GLY A 103 12.80 8.48 11.29
CA GLY A 103 13.27 9.59 12.11
C GLY A 103 12.56 10.93 11.87
N ASN A 104 11.53 10.96 11.03
CA ASN A 104 10.69 12.14 10.81
C ASN A 104 9.29 11.91 11.41
N SER A 105 9.03 12.50 12.58
CA SER A 105 7.74 12.37 13.26
C SER A 105 6.55 12.95 12.48
N SER A 106 6.81 13.88 11.55
CA SER A 106 5.77 14.45 10.68
C SER A 106 5.36 13.51 9.55
N SER A 107 6.15 12.45 9.30
CA SER A 107 5.80 11.36 8.38
C SER A 107 5.01 10.24 9.05
N CYS A 108 4.74 10.37 10.36
CA CYS A 108 4.00 9.37 11.12
C CYS A 108 2.51 9.62 11.04
N LEU A 109 1.75 8.53 11.01
CA LEU A 109 0.31 8.61 11.17
C LEU A 109 -0.04 9.05 12.61
N PRO A 110 -1.15 9.80 12.77
CA PRO A 110 -1.69 10.13 14.08
C PRO A 110 -2.08 8.87 14.83
N SER A 111 -1.99 8.91 16.16
CA SER A 111 -2.42 7.80 17.03
C SER A 111 -3.92 7.51 16.95
N GLU A 112 -4.71 8.46 16.45
CA GLU A 112 -6.14 8.34 16.24
C GLU A 112 -6.49 7.46 15.03
N ILE A 113 -5.51 7.16 14.17
CA ILE A 113 -5.68 6.28 13.01
C ILE A 113 -5.17 4.89 13.37
N ASP A 114 -6.06 3.90 13.37
CA ASP A 114 -5.74 2.50 13.70
C ASP A 114 -5.83 1.55 12.50
N MET A 115 -6.28 2.02 11.34
CA MET A 115 -6.32 1.22 10.12
C MET A 115 -6.25 2.08 8.86
N LEU A 116 -5.51 1.63 7.84
CA LEU A 116 -5.52 2.20 6.48
C LEU A 116 -6.19 1.26 5.50
N GLY A 117 -7.08 1.80 4.66
CA GLY A 117 -7.59 1.10 3.50
C GLY A 117 -6.73 1.37 2.26
N LEU A 118 -6.52 0.31 1.48
CA LEU A 118 -5.68 0.31 0.29
C LEU A 118 -6.48 -0.06 -0.95
N ALA A 119 -6.18 0.60 -2.07
CA ALA A 119 -6.42 0.04 -3.39
C ALA A 119 -5.12 -0.60 -3.88
N VAL A 120 -5.23 -1.83 -4.38
CA VAL A 120 -4.11 -2.65 -4.83
C VAL A 120 -4.30 -2.98 -6.30
N TYR A 121 -3.28 -2.69 -7.10
CA TYR A 121 -3.28 -2.89 -8.54
C TYR A 121 -2.15 -3.82 -8.94
N THR A 122 -2.47 -4.83 -9.74
CA THR A 122 -1.46 -5.65 -10.41
C THR A 122 -1.06 -4.95 -11.71
N ILE A 123 0.23 -4.70 -11.88
CA ILE A 123 0.82 -4.01 -13.03
C ILE A 123 2.07 -4.76 -13.52
N ASP A 124 2.52 -4.45 -14.73
CA ASP A 124 3.80 -4.94 -15.25
C ASP A 124 4.99 -4.54 -14.33
N LEU A 125 5.90 -5.48 -14.08
CA LEU A 125 7.06 -5.32 -13.20
C LEU A 125 7.98 -4.17 -13.64
N ASP A 126 8.11 -3.93 -14.94
CA ASP A 126 8.95 -2.84 -15.48
C ASP A 126 8.36 -1.44 -15.24
N LYS A 127 7.06 -1.34 -14.86
CA LYS A 127 6.37 -0.08 -14.59
C LYS A 127 6.39 0.34 -13.13
N VAL A 128 6.82 -0.53 -12.22
CA VAL A 128 6.83 -0.27 -10.76
C VAL A 128 7.54 1.02 -10.41
N LYS A 129 8.72 1.27 -10.98
CA LYS A 129 9.49 2.50 -10.70
C LYS A 129 8.72 3.76 -11.13
N THR A 130 8.06 3.71 -12.28
CA THR A 130 7.22 4.80 -12.78
C THR A 130 6.01 5.01 -11.87
N ALA A 131 5.31 3.94 -11.49
CA ALA A 131 4.17 4.01 -10.58
C ALA A 131 4.56 4.56 -9.20
N SER A 132 5.71 4.12 -8.65
CA SER A 132 6.24 4.58 -7.37
C SER A 132 6.59 6.06 -7.33
N SER A 133 7.10 6.60 -8.44
CA SER A 133 7.33 8.05 -8.56
C SER A 133 6.03 8.87 -8.63
N HIS A 134 4.87 8.22 -8.68
CA HIS A 134 3.54 8.84 -8.81
C HIS A 134 2.54 8.35 -7.74
N GLY A 135 3.03 7.93 -6.57
CA GLY A 135 2.18 7.66 -5.40
C GLY A 135 1.67 6.22 -5.26
N PHE A 136 2.31 5.25 -5.92
CA PHE A 136 2.00 3.81 -5.79
C PHE A 136 3.17 3.02 -5.23
N TYR A 137 3.02 2.39 -4.08
CA TYR A 137 4.14 1.69 -3.45
C TYR A 137 4.09 0.19 -3.77
N PRO A 138 5.22 -0.46 -4.09
CA PRO A 138 5.24 -1.89 -4.34
C PRO A 138 4.95 -2.68 -3.06
N LYS A 139 4.22 -3.80 -3.19
CA LYS A 139 4.07 -4.78 -2.10
C LYS A 139 5.42 -5.40 -1.72
N LEU A 140 6.26 -5.67 -2.71
CA LEU A 140 7.59 -6.27 -2.55
C LEU A 140 8.67 -5.19 -2.52
N ALA A 141 8.92 -4.61 -1.36
CA ALA A 141 9.92 -3.54 -1.16
C ALA A 141 11.37 -4.04 -1.03
N ALA A 142 11.71 -5.23 -1.54
CA ALA A 142 13.03 -5.84 -1.31
C ALA A 142 14.12 -5.46 -2.34
N GLU A 143 13.80 -5.11 -3.59
CA GLU A 143 14.87 -5.00 -4.63
C GLU A 143 14.82 -3.77 -5.56
N VAL A 144 13.93 -2.80 -5.36
CA VAL A 144 13.88 -1.58 -6.21
C VAL A 144 14.23 -0.32 -5.40
N GLY A 145 15.44 -0.31 -4.82
CA GLY A 145 16.24 0.91 -4.71
C GLY A 145 15.68 2.08 -3.90
N GLY A 146 15.12 1.82 -2.72
CA GLY A 146 15.06 2.82 -1.64
C GLY A 146 13.71 3.47 -1.41
N LEU A 147 12.85 2.79 -0.64
CA LEU A 147 12.10 3.34 0.48
C LEU A 147 11.55 2.15 1.27
N TYR A 148 11.94 2.10 2.54
CA TYR A 148 11.78 0.98 3.45
C TYR A 148 10.40 1.03 4.11
N VAL A 149 9.49 0.14 3.73
CA VAL A 149 8.57 -0.46 4.69
C VAL A 149 8.12 -1.81 4.12
N ASP A 150 8.42 -2.92 4.80
CA ASP A 150 7.77 -4.21 4.56
C ASP A 150 6.34 -4.10 5.09
N ILE A 151 5.45 -3.48 4.30
CA ILE A 151 4.05 -3.31 4.69
C ILE A 151 3.29 -4.57 4.28
N ALA A 152 3.25 -5.53 5.21
CA ALA A 152 2.25 -6.58 5.15
C ALA A 152 0.86 -5.94 5.29
N TYR A 153 0.01 -6.14 4.28
CA TYR A 153 -1.41 -5.78 4.33
C TYR A 153 -2.25 -7.03 4.12
N ASN A 154 -3.46 -7.01 4.68
CA ASN A 154 -4.44 -8.07 4.50
C ASN A 154 -5.30 -7.75 3.29
N GLU A 155 -5.34 -8.64 2.29
CA GLU A 155 -6.27 -8.51 1.17
C GLU A 155 -7.71 -8.70 1.69
N VAL A 156 -8.61 -7.79 1.30
CA VAL A 156 -9.99 -7.72 1.77
C VAL A 156 -10.92 -7.36 0.62
N SER A 157 -12.22 -7.59 0.79
CA SER A 157 -13.19 -7.07 -0.18
C SER A 157 -13.22 -5.54 -0.14
N CYS A 158 -13.30 -4.88 -1.29
CA CYS A 158 -13.42 -3.42 -1.33
C CYS A 158 -14.68 -2.92 -0.60
N ALA A 159 -15.76 -3.71 -0.62
CA ALA A 159 -16.98 -3.40 0.12
C ALA A 159 -16.76 -3.40 1.65
N SER A 160 -15.88 -4.26 2.17
CA SER A 160 -15.60 -4.31 3.62
C SER A 160 -14.75 -3.15 4.13
N LEU A 161 -14.06 -2.40 3.27
CA LEU A 161 -13.37 -1.18 3.69
C LEU A 161 -14.33 -0.04 4.04
N GLN A 162 -15.46 0.04 3.32
CA GLN A 162 -16.44 1.13 3.47
C GLN A 162 -17.54 0.83 4.51
N ALA A 163 -17.57 -0.40 5.04
CA ALA A 163 -18.58 -0.86 5.99
C ALA A 163 -18.12 -0.77 7.47
N LEU A 164 -16.98 -0.11 7.71
CA LEU A 164 -16.38 0.15 9.02
C LEU A 164 -16.84 1.51 9.56
#